data_AF-F0ZWY4-F1
#
_entry.id   AF-F0ZWY4-F1
#
_cell.length_a   1.000
_cell.length_b   1.000
_cell.length_c   1.000
_cell.angle_alpha   90.00
_cell.angle_beta   90.00
_cell.angle_gamma   90.00
#
_symmetry.space_group_name_H-M   'P 1'
#
loop_
_entity.id
_entity.type
_entity.pdbx_description
1 polymer ?
#
loop_
_entity_poly.entity_id
_entity_poly.type
_entity_poly.pdbx_seq_one_letter_code
_entity_poly.pdbx_strand_id
1 'polypeptide(L)'
;MKLITIILIFFLINLSKSQSCDKFLEKFKDSNKCIQMSIAGSHILNQAIDTYKGNLKYNNVTNTLEINGTLTNLQSYESICIDGLYQPFSAMDSFIYKDFKIFSNGTLRINNVFFANLVCFPNDDFVYFKLNNFLYSLSMRAYSSCPILYFGEACILSTPPPTTTPTTTPPSNYNIKFENTLNSQWEKNNTLFYQFTTILQNNENYAFSSIEIVNDGKWGVLEAWNLNKLENGNYGFPGYVSKIEPKETFTFGFVSTIRNPSFTIKSVIKA
;
A
#
# COMPACT_ATOMS: atom_id res chain seq x y z
N MET A 1 -16.61 37.60 -5.75
CA MET A 1 -17.39 36.58 -5.00
C MET A 1 -18.51 35.93 -5.82
N LYS A 2 -19.34 36.67 -6.58
CA LYS A 2 -20.46 36.09 -7.36
C LYS A 2 -20.06 35.12 -8.50
N LEU A 3 -18.86 35.25 -9.08
CA LEU A 3 -18.40 34.39 -10.18
C LEU A 3 -18.02 32.97 -9.71
N ILE A 4 -17.41 32.84 -8.52
CA ILE A 4 -17.03 31.54 -7.93
C ILE A 4 -18.29 30.74 -7.58
N THR A 5 -19.34 31.39 -7.10
CA THR A 5 -20.63 30.75 -6.78
C THR A 5 -21.31 30.21 -8.05
N ILE A 6 -21.27 30.94 -9.17
CA ILE A 6 -21.85 30.48 -10.45
C ILE A 6 -21.07 29.31 -11.03
N ILE A 7 -19.73 29.30 -10.92
CA ILE A 7 -18.90 28.16 -11.37
C ILE A 7 -19.17 26.93 -10.51
N LEU A 8 -19.31 27.08 -9.19
CA LEU A 8 -19.65 25.96 -8.29
C LEU A 8 -21.05 25.39 -8.60
N ILE A 9 -22.02 26.26 -8.91
CA ILE A 9 -23.38 25.85 -9.29
C ILE A 9 -23.36 25.13 -10.65
N PHE A 10 -22.59 25.60 -11.63
CA PHE A 10 -22.43 24.90 -12.92
C PHE A 10 -21.72 23.55 -12.78
N PHE A 11 -20.76 23.44 -11.86
CA PHE A 11 -20.12 22.17 -11.52
C PHE A 11 -21.14 21.21 -10.87
N LEU A 12 -21.94 21.70 -9.91
CA LEU A 12 -22.97 20.92 -9.22
C LEU A 12 -24.12 20.47 -10.13
N ILE A 13 -24.52 21.27 -11.12
CA ILE A 13 -25.58 20.91 -12.07
C ILE A 13 -25.10 19.82 -13.05
N ASN A 14 -23.84 19.84 -13.48
CA ASN A 14 -23.28 18.80 -14.34
C ASN A 14 -23.00 17.47 -13.61
N LEU A 15 -22.95 17.47 -12.28
CA LEU A 15 -22.84 16.24 -11.46
C LEU A 15 -24.14 15.41 -11.39
N SER A 16 -25.27 15.92 -11.92
CA SER A 16 -26.59 15.33 -11.67
C SER A 16 -27.00 14.20 -12.63
N LYS A 17 -26.19 13.88 -13.65
CA LYS A 17 -26.31 12.59 -14.35
C LYS A 17 -25.18 11.70 -13.90
N SER A 18 -25.41 10.91 -12.84
CA SER A 18 -24.55 9.77 -12.53
C SER A 18 -24.50 8.89 -13.78
N GLN A 19 -23.40 8.98 -14.53
CA GLN A 19 -23.22 8.13 -15.69
C GLN A 19 -22.88 6.73 -15.22
N SER A 20 -23.45 5.74 -15.90
CA SER A 20 -23.15 4.35 -15.61
C SER A 20 -21.65 4.10 -15.74
N CYS A 21 -21.06 3.45 -14.73
CA CYS A 21 -19.65 3.06 -14.73
C CYS A 21 -19.33 1.91 -15.69
N ASP A 22 -20.31 1.40 -16.44
CA ASP A 22 -20.17 0.27 -17.37
C ASP A 22 -18.95 0.44 -18.29
N LYS A 23 -18.80 1.60 -18.94
CA LYS A 23 -17.68 1.86 -19.87
C LYS A 23 -16.31 1.80 -19.21
N PHE A 24 -16.20 2.29 -17.98
CA PHE A 24 -14.96 2.25 -17.21
C PHE A 24 -14.64 0.83 -16.78
N LEU A 25 -15.64 0.10 -16.25
CA LEU A 25 -15.48 -1.27 -15.77
C LEU A 25 -15.25 -2.28 -16.90
N GLU A 26 -15.74 -2.01 -18.11
CA GLU A 26 -15.57 -2.89 -19.27
C GLU A 26 -14.09 -3.19 -19.57
N LYS A 27 -13.20 -2.22 -19.35
CA LYS A 27 -11.75 -2.37 -19.54
C LYS A 27 -11.13 -3.44 -18.64
N PHE A 28 -11.83 -3.84 -17.58
CA PHE A 28 -11.37 -4.78 -16.56
C PHE A 28 -12.06 -6.13 -16.62
N LYS A 29 -12.94 -6.36 -17.61
CA LYS A 29 -13.67 -7.63 -17.79
C LYS A 29 -12.86 -8.70 -18.54
N ASP A 30 -11.65 -8.97 -18.07
CA ASP A 30 -10.80 -10.06 -18.58
C ASP A 30 -10.41 -10.99 -17.42
N SER A 31 -10.95 -12.22 -17.44
CA SER A 31 -10.70 -13.23 -16.40
C SER A 31 -9.25 -13.71 -16.35
N ASN A 32 -8.46 -13.46 -17.40
CA ASN A 32 -7.03 -13.82 -17.44
C ASN A 32 -6.12 -12.72 -16.87
N LYS A 33 -6.67 -11.54 -16.56
CA LYS A 33 -5.91 -10.43 -15.98
C LYS A 33 -6.07 -10.42 -14.46
N CYS A 34 -5.06 -9.85 -13.82
CA CYS A 34 -5.17 -9.41 -12.45
C CYS A 34 -5.33 -7.89 -12.42
N ILE A 35 -6.30 -7.39 -11.66
CA ILE A 35 -6.59 -5.96 -11.59
C ILE A 35 -6.11 -5.46 -10.22
N GLN A 36 -5.02 -4.70 -10.20
CA GLN A 36 -4.63 -4.01 -8.97
C GLN A 36 -5.54 -2.81 -8.76
N MET A 37 -6.00 -2.66 -7.53
CA MET A 37 -6.89 -1.59 -7.10
C MET A 37 -6.27 -0.81 -5.95
N SER A 38 -6.40 0.51 -6.00
CA SER A 38 -6.11 1.42 -4.90
C SER A 38 -7.31 2.34 -4.66
N ILE A 39 -7.76 2.44 -3.42
CA ILE A 39 -8.81 3.36 -2.99
C ILE A 39 -8.19 4.31 -1.96
N ALA A 40 -8.38 5.60 -2.14
CA ALA A 40 -7.94 6.62 -1.20
C ALA A 40 -9.11 7.51 -0.80
N GLY A 41 -9.43 7.52 0.48
CA GLY A 41 -10.53 8.26 1.09
C GLY A 41 -10.03 9.33 2.02
N SER A 42 -10.75 10.46 2.02
CA SER A 42 -10.57 11.51 3.02
C SER A 42 -11.89 11.79 3.72
N HIS A 43 -11.85 11.89 5.04
CA HIS A 43 -13.00 12.26 5.83
C HIS A 43 -13.34 13.73 5.60
N ILE A 44 -14.61 14.01 5.34
CA ILE A 44 -15.07 15.34 4.91
C ILE A 44 -14.91 16.44 5.97
N LEU A 45 -14.65 16.09 7.25
CA LEU A 45 -14.57 17.05 8.36
C LEU A 45 -13.22 17.13 9.09
N ASN A 46 -12.47 16.03 9.23
CA ASN A 46 -11.37 15.93 10.21
C ASN A 46 -10.05 15.42 9.61
N GLN A 47 -9.92 15.44 8.28
CA GLN A 47 -8.72 15.00 7.56
C GLN A 47 -8.27 13.55 7.84
N ALA A 48 -9.08 12.74 8.52
CA ALA A 48 -8.83 11.30 8.62
C ALA A 48 -8.72 10.71 7.21
N ILE A 49 -7.77 9.79 7.04
CA ILE A 49 -7.47 9.16 5.75
C ILE A 49 -7.78 7.69 5.87
N ASP A 50 -8.50 7.16 4.89
CA ASP A 50 -8.84 5.75 4.82
C ASP A 50 -8.44 5.21 3.44
N THR A 51 -7.53 4.23 3.41
CA THR A 51 -7.00 3.70 2.14
C THR A 51 -7.18 2.20 2.04
N TYR A 52 -7.44 1.70 0.83
CA TYR A 52 -7.56 0.28 0.56
C TYR A 52 -6.66 -0.08 -0.62
N LYS A 53 -5.97 -1.23 -0.54
CA LYS A 53 -5.19 -1.75 -1.67
C LYS A 53 -5.39 -3.26 -1.77
N GLY A 54 -5.65 -3.74 -2.99
CA GLY A 54 -6.02 -5.12 -3.24
C GLY A 54 -5.82 -5.52 -4.70
N ASN A 55 -5.82 -6.82 -4.96
CA ASN A 55 -5.85 -7.39 -6.30
C ASN A 55 -7.23 -8.00 -6.55
N LEU A 56 -7.84 -7.71 -7.69
CA LEU A 56 -9.13 -8.24 -8.10
C LEU A 56 -8.97 -9.18 -9.31
N LYS A 57 -9.93 -10.09 -9.47
CA LYS A 57 -10.14 -10.88 -10.69
C LYS A 57 -11.58 -10.74 -11.16
N TYR A 58 -11.76 -10.71 -12.47
CA TYR A 58 -13.09 -10.72 -13.05
C TYR A 58 -13.68 -12.14 -13.03
N ASN A 59 -14.89 -12.26 -12.47
CA ASN A 59 -15.66 -13.49 -12.40
C ASN A 59 -16.79 -13.43 -13.45
N ASN A 60 -16.63 -14.21 -14.52
CA ASN A 60 -17.57 -14.24 -15.66
C ASN A 60 -18.96 -14.77 -15.27
N VAL A 61 -19.08 -15.58 -14.21
CA VAL A 61 -20.34 -16.20 -13.80
C VAL A 61 -21.22 -15.17 -13.08
N THR A 62 -20.63 -14.41 -12.17
CA THR A 62 -21.32 -13.40 -11.37
C THR A 62 -21.28 -12.01 -11.98
N ASN A 63 -20.50 -11.82 -13.05
CA ASN A 63 -20.27 -10.52 -13.71
C ASN A 63 -19.78 -9.45 -12.70
N THR A 64 -18.82 -9.85 -11.87
CA THR A 64 -18.23 -9.03 -10.79
C THR A 64 -16.71 -9.05 -10.85
N LEU A 65 -16.08 -7.95 -10.42
CA LEU A 65 -14.69 -7.94 -10.01
C LEU A 65 -14.63 -8.35 -8.54
N GLU A 66 -13.94 -9.43 -8.23
CA GLU A 66 -13.87 -10.01 -6.88
C GLU A 66 -12.43 -10.01 -6.37
N ILE A 67 -12.26 -9.84 -5.05
CA ILE A 67 -10.93 -9.88 -4.43
C ILE A 67 -10.23 -11.22 -4.70
N ASN A 68 -8.99 -11.16 -5.15
CA ASN A 68 -8.10 -12.30 -5.34
C ASN A 68 -6.97 -12.22 -4.31
N GLY A 69 -7.21 -12.82 -3.14
CA GLY A 69 -6.34 -12.71 -1.96
C GLY A 69 -7.01 -11.87 -0.87
N THR A 70 -6.32 -10.86 -0.38
CA THR A 70 -6.79 -9.96 0.67
C THR A 70 -6.87 -8.52 0.20
N LEU A 71 -7.85 -7.79 0.73
CA LEU A 71 -7.89 -6.33 0.65
C LEU A 71 -7.35 -5.79 1.97
N THR A 72 -6.21 -5.11 1.92
CA THR A 72 -5.66 -4.44 3.09
C THR A 72 -6.22 -3.03 3.15
N ASN A 73 -6.61 -2.61 4.35
CA ASN A 73 -7.12 -1.29 4.64
C ASN A 73 -6.25 -0.63 5.69
N LEU A 74 -5.79 0.59 5.43
CA LEU A 74 -5.00 1.37 6.36
C LEU A 74 -5.75 2.67 6.70
N GLN A 75 -5.90 2.92 8.00
CA GLN A 75 -6.61 4.08 8.54
C GLN A 75 -5.66 4.99 9.32
N SER A 76 -5.81 6.29 9.09
CA SER A 76 -5.27 7.35 9.95
C SER A 76 -6.41 8.22 10.46
N TYR A 77 -6.37 8.52 11.75
CA TYR A 77 -7.30 9.46 12.38
C TYR A 77 -6.88 10.91 12.24
N GLU A 78 -5.60 11.17 11.94
CA GLU A 78 -5.01 12.51 11.84
C GLU A 78 -3.92 12.57 10.75
N SER A 79 -3.86 13.70 10.04
CA SER A 79 -2.76 14.05 9.14
C SER A 79 -1.59 14.61 9.96
N ILE A 80 -0.93 13.77 10.74
CA ILE A 80 0.25 14.16 11.52
C ILE A 80 1.50 14.26 10.62
N CYS A 81 2.18 15.40 10.68
CA CYS A 81 3.51 15.57 10.10
C CYS A 81 4.54 14.86 10.99
N ILE A 82 5.32 13.94 10.42
CA ILE A 82 6.44 13.31 11.12
C ILE A 82 7.72 13.98 10.59
N ASP A 83 8.51 14.58 11.48
CA ASP A 83 9.80 15.23 11.17
C ASP A 83 9.75 16.30 10.05
N GLY A 84 8.66 17.07 9.99
CA GLY A 84 8.50 18.14 8.98
C GLY A 84 8.25 17.62 7.56
N LEU A 85 8.12 16.30 7.39
CA LEU A 85 7.74 15.66 6.14
C LEU A 85 6.26 15.26 6.22
N TYR A 86 5.46 15.71 5.26
CA TYR A 86 4.15 15.14 4.99
C TYR A 86 4.36 13.74 4.40
N GLN A 87 4.45 12.71 5.25
CA GLN A 87 4.17 11.37 4.77
C GLN A 87 2.68 11.33 4.38
N PRO A 88 2.31 10.72 3.25
CA PRO A 88 0.94 10.82 2.74
C PRO A 88 -0.11 10.31 3.75
N PHE A 89 0.27 9.40 4.66
CA PHE A 89 -0.46 9.11 5.91
C PHE A 89 0.40 8.21 6.83
N SER A 90 0.34 8.43 8.14
CA SER A 90 0.77 7.45 9.14
C SER A 90 -0.44 6.57 9.48
N ALA A 91 -0.40 5.28 9.13
CA ALA A 91 -1.49 4.37 9.43
C ALA A 91 -1.39 3.90 10.88
N MET A 92 -2.40 4.21 11.69
CA MET A 92 -2.50 3.75 13.08
C MET A 92 -3.11 2.35 13.14
N ASP A 93 -4.09 2.08 12.27
CA ASP A 93 -4.79 0.82 12.20
C ASP A 93 -4.69 0.17 10.81
N SER A 94 -4.63 -1.16 10.81
CA SER A 94 -4.70 -1.98 9.60
C SER A 94 -5.77 -3.06 9.75
N PHE A 95 -6.62 -3.16 8.74
CA PHE A 95 -7.66 -4.17 8.64
C PHE A 95 -7.47 -5.02 7.38
N ILE A 96 -7.85 -6.29 7.46
CA ILE A 96 -7.81 -7.21 6.33
C ILE A 96 -9.23 -7.67 6.02
N TYR A 97 -9.68 -7.40 4.79
CA TYR A 97 -10.98 -7.87 4.29
C TYR A 97 -10.79 -8.99 3.26
N LYS A 98 -11.63 -10.03 3.37
CA LYS A 98 -11.66 -11.18 2.45
C LYS A 98 -12.86 -11.17 1.50
N ASP A 99 -13.80 -10.26 1.70
CA ASP A 99 -14.94 -10.06 0.80
C ASP A 99 -14.95 -8.61 0.32
N PHE A 100 -14.66 -8.43 -0.95
CA PHE A 100 -14.78 -7.17 -1.65
C PHE A 100 -15.19 -7.45 -3.09
N LYS A 101 -16.20 -6.71 -3.58
CA LYS A 101 -16.73 -6.87 -4.93
C LYS A 101 -17.08 -5.54 -5.57
N ILE A 102 -16.84 -5.43 -6.88
CA ILE A 102 -17.40 -4.38 -7.72
C ILE A 102 -18.29 -5.06 -8.76
N PHE A 103 -19.58 -4.73 -8.72
CA PHE A 103 -20.58 -5.21 -9.66
C PHE A 103 -20.49 -4.41 -10.97
N SER A 104 -20.89 -5.03 -12.09
CA SER A 104 -20.84 -4.39 -13.40
C SER A 104 -21.61 -3.07 -13.47
N ASN A 105 -22.67 -2.93 -12.68
CA ASN A 105 -23.48 -1.71 -12.59
C ASN A 105 -22.81 -0.56 -11.80
N GLY A 106 -21.56 -0.74 -11.34
CA GLY A 106 -20.85 0.24 -10.54
C GLY A 106 -21.18 0.21 -9.05
N THR A 107 -21.96 -0.75 -8.55
CA THR A 107 -22.09 -0.94 -7.10
C THR A 107 -20.82 -1.60 -6.55
N LEU A 108 -20.29 -1.06 -5.46
CA LEU A 108 -19.17 -1.59 -4.69
C LEU A 108 -19.72 -2.18 -3.38
N ARG A 109 -19.15 -3.31 -2.95
CA ARG A 109 -19.46 -3.97 -1.68
C ARG A 109 -18.19 -4.31 -0.91
N ILE A 110 -18.15 -3.95 0.36
CA ILE A 110 -17.04 -4.25 1.29
C ILE A 110 -17.58 -5.08 2.46
N ASN A 111 -16.99 -6.25 2.69
CA ASN A 111 -17.25 -7.16 3.80
C ASN A 111 -18.73 -7.55 4.00
N ASN A 112 -19.50 -7.76 2.92
CA ASN A 112 -20.95 -7.98 2.91
C ASN A 112 -21.84 -6.94 3.61
N VAL A 113 -21.26 -5.88 4.18
CA VAL A 113 -21.97 -4.92 5.04
C VAL A 113 -22.12 -3.57 4.35
N PHE A 114 -21.04 -3.09 3.73
CA PHE A 114 -21.01 -1.74 3.17
C PHE A 114 -21.27 -1.78 1.68
N PHE A 115 -22.19 -0.92 1.22
CA PHE A 115 -22.51 -0.75 -0.19
C PHE A 115 -22.34 0.72 -0.57
N ALA A 116 -21.70 0.98 -1.70
CA ALA A 116 -21.62 2.31 -2.29
C ALA A 116 -21.75 2.22 -3.81
N ASN A 117 -22.18 3.30 -4.45
CA ASN A 117 -22.21 3.37 -5.91
C ASN A 117 -21.04 4.23 -6.40
N LEU A 118 -20.30 3.69 -7.36
CA LEU A 118 -19.26 4.39 -8.07
C LEU A 118 -19.88 5.49 -8.93
N VAL A 119 -19.20 6.63 -8.99
CA VAL A 119 -19.49 7.74 -9.88
C VAL A 119 -18.30 7.88 -10.82
N CYS A 120 -18.54 7.64 -12.10
CA CYS A 120 -17.51 7.67 -13.14
C CYS A 120 -17.66 8.93 -14.00
N PHE A 121 -16.53 9.56 -14.31
CA PHE A 121 -16.52 10.71 -15.22
C PHE A 121 -16.52 10.25 -16.69
N PRO A 122 -17.15 11.01 -17.62
CA PRO A 122 -17.42 10.55 -18.99
C PRO A 122 -16.17 10.25 -19.82
N ASN A 123 -15.05 10.90 -19.53
CA ASN A 123 -13.82 10.88 -20.33
C ASN A 123 -12.57 10.53 -19.52
N ASP A 124 -12.69 10.31 -18.20
CA ASP A 124 -11.54 10.19 -17.31
C ASP A 124 -11.44 8.79 -16.71
N ASP A 125 -10.22 8.34 -16.44
CA ASP A 125 -9.93 7.16 -15.61
C ASP A 125 -10.12 7.47 -14.10
N PHE A 126 -10.89 8.52 -13.78
CA PHE A 126 -11.19 8.93 -12.42
C PHE A 126 -12.57 8.44 -12.00
N VAL A 127 -12.58 7.67 -10.92
CA VAL A 127 -13.79 7.15 -10.30
C VAL A 127 -13.78 7.53 -8.83
N TYR A 128 -14.93 7.94 -8.32
CA TYR A 128 -15.08 8.25 -6.91
C TYR A 128 -16.38 7.69 -6.36
N PHE A 129 -16.46 7.57 -5.04
CA PHE A 129 -17.70 7.22 -4.36
C PHE A 129 -17.71 7.83 -2.96
N LYS A 130 -18.91 7.93 -2.37
CA LYS A 130 -19.07 8.34 -0.98
C LYS A 130 -19.51 7.13 -0.17
N LEU A 131 -18.86 6.89 0.96
CA LEU A 131 -19.27 5.88 1.94
C LEU A 131 -19.11 6.50 3.33
N ASN A 132 -20.20 6.54 4.10
CA ASN A 132 -20.29 7.27 5.36
C ASN A 132 -19.88 8.75 5.17
N ASN A 133 -18.95 9.24 6.00
CA ASN A 133 -18.42 10.61 5.96
C ASN A 133 -17.10 10.72 5.20
N PHE A 134 -16.77 9.75 4.36
CA PHE A 134 -15.56 9.76 3.54
C PHE A 134 -15.91 9.92 2.06
N LEU A 135 -15.09 10.72 1.37
CA LEU A 135 -15.07 10.79 -0.09
C LEU A 135 -13.87 9.99 -0.59
N TYR A 136 -14.13 8.95 -1.37
CA TYR A 136 -13.13 8.02 -1.89
C TYR A 136 -12.87 8.25 -3.36
N SER A 137 -11.60 8.16 -3.75
CA SER A 137 -11.17 7.98 -5.13
C SER A 137 -10.75 6.53 -5.34
N LEU A 138 -11.04 5.99 -6.52
CA LEU A 138 -10.73 4.62 -6.94
C LEU A 138 -9.82 4.69 -8.18
N SER A 139 -8.68 4.00 -8.12
CA SER A 139 -7.78 3.78 -9.24
C SER A 139 -7.58 2.28 -9.46
N MET A 140 -7.59 1.85 -10.72
CA MET A 140 -7.42 0.44 -11.10
C MET A 140 -6.49 0.29 -12.29
N ARG A 141 -5.71 -0.80 -12.31
CA ARG A 141 -4.81 -1.14 -13.40
C ARG A 141 -4.76 -2.65 -13.62
N ALA A 142 -4.86 -3.08 -14.88
CA ALA A 142 -4.79 -4.49 -15.26
C ALA A 142 -3.33 -4.93 -15.53
N TYR A 143 -3.00 -6.14 -15.10
CA TYR A 143 -1.71 -6.82 -15.26
C TYR A 143 -1.92 -8.26 -15.76
N SER A 144 -0.89 -8.85 -16.35
CA SER A 144 -0.89 -10.28 -16.76
C SER A 144 -0.83 -11.24 -15.56
N SER A 145 -0.22 -10.82 -14.46
CA SER A 145 -0.14 -11.56 -13.19
C SER A 145 -0.40 -10.61 -12.02
N CYS A 146 -0.80 -11.13 -10.86
CA CYS A 146 -1.05 -10.27 -9.71
C CYS A 146 0.25 -9.71 -9.14
N PRO A 147 0.45 -8.39 -9.17
CA PRO A 147 1.61 -7.77 -8.55
C PRO A 147 1.54 -7.92 -7.03
N ILE A 148 2.70 -7.90 -6.38
CA ILE A 148 2.80 -7.79 -4.92
C ILE A 148 2.21 -6.43 -4.51
N LEU A 149 1.47 -6.42 -3.41
CA LEU A 149 0.85 -5.21 -2.87
C LEU A 149 1.81 -4.55 -1.86
N TYR A 150 2.26 -3.34 -2.17
CA TYR A 150 3.05 -2.53 -1.25
C TYR A 150 2.26 -1.29 -0.83
N PHE A 151 2.28 -0.95 0.45
CA PHE A 151 1.91 0.39 0.92
C PHE A 151 3.18 1.24 1.02
N GLY A 152 3.13 2.48 0.53
CA GLY A 152 4.26 3.42 0.58
C GLY A 152 5.37 3.21 -0.46
N GLU A 153 5.05 3.02 -1.74
CA GLU A 153 6.07 2.98 -2.80
C GLU A 153 6.63 4.39 -3.07
N ALA A 154 7.95 4.50 -3.28
CA ALA A 154 8.57 5.73 -3.76
C ALA A 154 8.02 6.07 -5.17
N CYS A 155 7.73 7.35 -5.42
CA CYS A 155 7.29 7.86 -6.72
C CYS A 155 8.42 7.78 -7.77
N ILE A 156 8.80 6.58 -8.24
CA ILE A 156 9.70 6.45 -9.39
C ILE A 156 9.39 5.21 -10.24
N LEU A 157 9.53 5.43 -11.55
CA LEU A 157 9.18 4.52 -12.64
C LEU A 157 10.09 3.29 -12.71
N SER A 158 9.47 2.16 -13.05
CA SER A 158 10.02 0.82 -13.24
C SER A 158 11.38 0.79 -13.94
N THR A 159 12.37 0.18 -13.27
CA THR A 159 13.62 -0.32 -13.86
C THR A 159 13.53 -1.88 -13.94
N PRO A 160 14.35 -2.57 -14.76
CA PRO A 160 14.17 -3.98 -15.12
C PRO A 160 14.31 -4.94 -13.92
N PRO A 161 13.82 -6.19 -14.04
CA PRO A 161 13.69 -7.12 -12.92
C PRO A 161 15.05 -7.40 -12.24
N PRO A 162 15.06 -7.53 -10.91
CA PRO A 162 16.27 -7.53 -10.11
C PRO A 162 17.02 -8.85 -10.17
N THR A 163 18.35 -8.78 -10.07
CA THR A 163 19.22 -9.94 -9.84
C THR A 163 19.28 -10.22 -8.34
N THR A 164 18.80 -11.37 -7.88
CA THR A 164 18.92 -11.76 -6.46
C THR A 164 20.38 -12.07 -6.13
N THR A 165 20.95 -11.32 -5.19
CA THR A 165 22.28 -11.63 -4.62
C THR A 165 22.04 -12.13 -3.20
N PRO A 166 22.47 -13.36 -2.85
CA PRO A 166 22.33 -13.85 -1.48
C PRO A 166 23.29 -13.08 -0.56
N THR A 167 22.75 -12.29 0.36
CA THR A 167 23.53 -11.63 1.41
C THR A 167 23.45 -12.47 2.68
N THR A 168 24.60 -12.79 3.26
CA THR A 168 24.71 -13.54 4.51
C THR A 168 24.46 -12.63 5.71
N THR A 169 23.39 -12.89 6.46
CA THR A 169 23.07 -12.23 7.74
C THR A 169 24.07 -12.68 8.82
N PRO A 170 24.59 -11.78 9.67
CA PRO A 170 25.33 -12.16 10.89
C PRO A 170 24.47 -13.10 11.78
N PRO A 171 25.10 -13.97 12.59
CA PRO A 171 24.36 -14.89 13.45
C PRO A 171 23.59 -14.11 14.53
N SER A 172 22.28 -14.03 14.38
CA SER A 172 21.36 -13.65 15.44
C SER A 172 20.87 -14.91 16.15
N ASN A 173 20.53 -14.82 17.44
CA ASN A 173 19.88 -15.93 18.17
C ASN A 173 18.46 -16.23 17.67
N TYR A 174 17.97 -15.47 16.69
CA TYR A 174 16.67 -15.62 16.08
C TYR A 174 16.78 -16.26 14.70
N ASN A 175 15.92 -17.22 14.41
CA ASN A 175 15.74 -17.82 13.10
C ASN A 175 14.80 -16.94 12.27
N ILE A 176 15.25 -15.74 11.92
CA ILE A 176 14.52 -14.82 11.05
C ILE A 176 15.44 -14.49 9.87
N LYS A 177 14.93 -14.66 8.65
CA LYS A 177 15.70 -14.50 7.42
C LYS A 177 15.38 -13.14 6.79
N PHE A 178 16.40 -12.46 6.27
CA PHE A 178 16.25 -11.28 5.44
C PHE A 178 16.71 -11.61 4.02
N GLU A 179 15.90 -11.24 3.03
CA GLU A 179 16.25 -11.35 1.60
C GLU A 179 16.16 -9.97 0.95
N ASN A 180 17.33 -9.43 0.58
CA ASN A 180 17.44 -8.10 0.00
C ASN A 180 17.38 -8.19 -1.52
N THR A 181 16.50 -7.40 -2.12
CA THR A 181 16.34 -7.27 -3.57
C THR A 181 16.65 -5.84 -3.98
N LEU A 182 17.68 -5.64 -4.80
CA LEU A 182 18.04 -4.32 -5.33
C LEU A 182 17.00 -3.91 -6.39
N ASN A 183 16.21 -2.88 -6.13
CA ASN A 183 15.21 -2.37 -7.07
C ASN A 183 15.79 -1.36 -8.05
N SER A 184 16.60 -0.43 -7.55
CA SER A 184 17.13 0.70 -8.33
C SER A 184 18.46 1.19 -7.76
N GLN A 185 19.26 1.86 -8.58
CA GLN A 185 20.46 2.55 -8.16
C GLN A 185 20.65 3.85 -8.97
N TRP A 186 21.19 4.89 -8.33
CA TRP A 186 21.48 6.16 -8.99
C TRP A 186 22.66 6.87 -8.33
N GLU A 187 23.33 7.73 -9.08
CA GLU A 187 24.40 8.58 -8.58
C GLU A 187 23.92 10.02 -8.43
N LYS A 188 24.24 10.66 -7.29
CA LYS A 188 24.00 12.09 -7.07
C LYS A 188 25.16 12.65 -6.27
N ASN A 189 25.78 13.73 -6.79
CA ASN A 189 26.94 14.38 -6.15
C ASN A 189 28.07 13.39 -5.81
N ASN A 190 28.46 12.53 -6.77
CA ASN A 190 29.47 11.47 -6.61
C ASN A 190 29.19 10.46 -5.48
N THR A 191 27.94 10.36 -5.04
CA THR A 191 27.48 9.34 -4.09
C THR A 191 26.53 8.40 -4.81
N LEU A 192 26.80 7.09 -4.71
CA LEU A 192 25.95 6.05 -5.29
C LEU A 192 24.92 5.60 -4.25
N PHE A 193 23.66 5.60 -4.65
CA PHE A 193 22.51 5.22 -3.84
C PHE A 193 21.89 3.96 -4.41
N TYR A 194 21.38 3.12 -3.52
CA TYR A 194 20.77 1.83 -3.82
C TYR A 194 19.44 1.74 -3.09
N GLN A 195 18.38 1.43 -3.82
CA GLN A 195 17.06 1.19 -3.28
C GLN A 195 16.80 -0.31 -3.19
N PHE A 196 16.41 -0.76 -2.00
CA PHE A 196 16.14 -2.17 -1.74
C PHE A 196 14.72 -2.41 -1.26
N THR A 197 14.20 -3.58 -1.62
CA THR A 197 13.04 -4.23 -1.02
C THR A 197 13.56 -5.42 -0.25
N THR A 198 13.18 -5.55 1.01
CA THR A 198 13.59 -6.62 1.89
C THR A 198 12.41 -7.44 2.33
N ILE A 199 12.50 -8.74 2.09
CA ILE A 199 11.57 -9.72 2.64
C ILE A 199 12.17 -10.23 3.95
N LEU A 200 11.50 -9.94 5.05
CA LEU A 200 11.72 -10.59 6.34
C LEU A 200 10.84 -11.83 6.38
N GLN A 201 11.39 -13.00 6.70
CA GLN A 201 10.62 -14.23 6.93
C GLN A 201 10.77 -14.71 8.36
N ASN A 202 9.64 -14.94 9.04
CA ASN A 202 9.62 -15.58 10.35
C ASN A 202 9.87 -17.09 10.20
N ASN A 203 11.09 -17.56 10.52
CA ASN A 203 11.40 -18.99 10.57
C ASN A 203 11.43 -19.55 12.00
N GLU A 204 10.98 -18.77 12.98
CA GLU A 204 10.69 -19.26 14.32
C GLU A 204 9.48 -20.19 14.32
N ASN A 205 9.28 -20.88 15.45
CA ASN A 205 8.08 -21.67 15.71
C ASN A 205 6.98 -20.89 16.47
N TYR A 206 7.14 -19.57 16.64
CA TYR A 206 6.18 -18.70 17.30
C TYR A 206 5.94 -17.41 16.49
N ALA A 207 4.79 -16.78 16.71
CA ALA A 207 4.50 -15.46 16.18
C ALA A 207 5.17 -14.36 17.02
N PHE A 208 5.55 -13.25 16.40
CA PHE A 208 6.05 -12.08 17.12
C PHE A 208 5.36 -10.80 16.64
N SER A 209 5.12 -9.90 17.59
CA SER A 209 4.41 -8.63 17.38
C SER A 209 5.34 -7.43 17.23
N SER A 210 6.59 -7.56 17.68
CA SER A 210 7.59 -6.51 17.57
C SER A 210 8.97 -7.09 17.28
N ILE A 211 9.79 -6.32 16.58
CA ILE A 211 11.17 -6.61 16.25
C ILE A 211 12.01 -5.33 16.40
N GLU A 212 13.24 -5.48 16.86
CA GLU A 212 14.25 -4.43 16.84
C GLU A 212 15.38 -4.84 15.89
N ILE A 213 15.43 -4.18 14.74
CA ILE A 213 16.41 -4.39 13.67
C ILE A 213 17.54 -3.36 13.84
N VAL A 214 18.75 -3.87 14.03
CA VAL A 214 19.97 -3.08 14.12
C VAL A 214 20.60 -2.97 12.74
N ASN A 215 21.08 -1.76 12.46
CA ASN A 215 21.93 -1.45 11.33
C ASN A 215 23.41 -1.62 11.76
N ASP A 216 23.94 -2.82 11.54
CA ASP A 216 25.25 -3.26 12.06
C ASP A 216 26.49 -2.57 11.45
N GLY A 217 26.34 -1.62 10.54
CA GLY A 217 27.47 -1.22 9.69
C GLY A 217 27.49 0.20 9.18
N LYS A 218 26.78 1.16 9.79
CA LYS A 218 26.79 2.57 9.35
C LYS A 218 26.37 2.77 7.88
N TRP A 219 25.53 1.91 7.34
CA TRP A 219 24.93 2.15 6.02
C TRP A 219 23.93 3.26 6.30
N GLY A 220 24.20 4.47 5.82
CA GLY A 220 23.30 5.59 6.02
C GLY A 220 21.96 5.27 5.37
N VAL A 221 21.05 4.66 6.14
CA VAL A 221 19.67 4.47 5.74
C VAL A 221 19.08 5.87 5.72
N LEU A 222 18.98 6.42 4.52
CA LEU A 222 18.50 7.78 4.32
C LEU A 222 17.01 7.82 4.53
N GLU A 223 16.33 6.80 4.00
CA GLU A 223 14.89 6.64 4.05
C GLU A 223 14.57 5.14 4.16
N ALA A 224 13.56 4.83 4.95
CA ALA A 224 12.96 3.51 5.05
C ALA A 224 11.43 3.65 5.04
N TRP A 225 10.74 2.68 4.46
CA TRP A 225 9.28 2.60 4.45
C TRP A 225 8.83 1.23 4.93
N ASN A 226 7.64 1.18 5.53
CA ASN A 226 7.12 0.03 6.27
C ASN A 226 8.05 -0.41 7.43
N LEU A 227 8.79 0.54 8.00
CA LEU A 227 9.51 0.41 9.27
C LEU A 227 9.42 1.74 10.01
N ASN A 228 9.41 1.68 11.34
CA ASN A 228 9.50 2.86 12.19
C ASN A 228 10.90 2.97 12.77
N LYS A 229 11.45 4.19 12.73
CA LYS A 229 12.69 4.50 13.45
C LYS A 229 12.39 4.64 14.94
N LEU A 230 13.10 3.89 15.77
CA LEU A 230 12.97 3.90 17.23
C LEU A 230 13.82 5.04 17.83
N GLU A 231 13.54 5.43 19.08
CA GLU A 231 14.27 6.49 19.78
C GLU A 231 15.79 6.23 19.86
N ASN A 232 16.18 4.96 19.91
CA ASN A 232 17.57 4.53 19.94
C ASN A 232 18.26 4.47 18.56
N GLY A 233 17.55 4.88 17.49
CA GLY A 233 18.04 4.89 16.12
C GLY A 233 17.89 3.57 15.35
N ASN A 234 17.45 2.49 16.01
CA ASN A 234 17.14 1.22 15.35
C ASN A 234 15.79 1.28 14.62
N TYR A 235 15.43 0.19 13.95
CA TYR A 235 14.15 0.08 13.25
C TYR A 235 13.27 -0.98 13.89
N GLY A 236 11.97 -0.74 13.90
CA GLY A 236 10.97 -1.73 14.30
C GLY A 236 9.79 -1.73 13.36
N PHE A 237 8.85 -2.62 13.63
CA PHE A 237 7.61 -2.63 12.88
C PHE A 237 6.80 -1.34 13.07
N PRO A 238 6.08 -0.90 12.03
CA PRO A 238 5.07 0.12 12.18
C PRO A 238 3.90 -0.40 13.03
N GLY A 239 3.19 0.50 13.72
CA GLY A 239 2.13 0.13 14.69
C GLY A 239 0.98 -0.69 14.09
N TYR A 240 0.80 -0.64 12.76
CA TYR A 240 -0.22 -1.41 12.06
C TYR A 240 0.12 -2.90 11.88
N VAL A 241 1.38 -3.31 12.10
CA VAL A 241 1.79 -4.72 12.08
C VAL A 241 1.55 -5.31 13.46
N SER A 242 0.44 -6.02 13.62
CA SER A 242 0.07 -6.61 14.92
C SER A 242 0.88 -7.86 15.27
N LYS A 243 1.17 -8.73 14.29
CA LYS A 243 2.04 -9.90 14.42
C LYS A 243 2.45 -10.46 13.07
N ILE A 244 3.54 -11.24 13.06
CA ILE A 244 3.98 -12.08 11.94
C ILE A 244 3.98 -13.54 12.40
N GLU A 245 3.13 -14.37 11.82
CA GLU A 245 3.01 -15.80 12.16
C GLU A 245 4.25 -16.61 11.68
N PRO A 246 4.47 -17.83 12.21
CA PRO A 246 5.47 -18.74 11.66
C PRO A 246 5.30 -18.91 10.14
N LYS A 247 6.41 -18.79 9.41
CA LYS A 247 6.49 -18.84 7.94
C LYS A 247 5.91 -17.64 7.19
N GLU A 248 5.25 -16.72 7.87
CA GLU A 248 4.82 -15.47 7.23
C GLU A 248 6.02 -14.57 6.93
N THR A 249 5.78 -13.67 5.97
CA THR A 249 6.75 -12.71 5.51
C THR A 249 6.26 -11.29 5.70
N PHE A 250 7.15 -10.40 6.10
CA PHE A 250 6.93 -8.97 6.13
C PHE A 250 7.85 -8.29 5.11
N THR A 251 7.34 -7.33 4.35
CA THR A 251 8.16 -6.63 3.35
C THR A 251 8.29 -5.16 3.67
N PHE A 252 9.53 -4.69 3.71
CA PHE A 252 9.86 -3.27 3.85
C PHE A 252 10.86 -2.86 2.78
N GLY A 253 11.15 -1.58 2.68
CA GLY A 253 12.23 -1.12 1.81
C GLY A 253 12.95 0.09 2.35
N PHE A 254 14.10 0.38 1.75
CA PHE A 254 14.99 1.43 2.20
C PHE A 254 15.95 1.88 1.09
N VAL A 255 16.55 3.04 1.29
CA VAL A 255 17.66 3.58 0.47
C VAL A 255 18.95 3.53 1.28
N SER A 256 20.03 3.02 0.67
CA SER A 256 21.35 2.93 1.27
C SER A 256 22.44 3.43 0.32
N THR A 257 23.56 3.89 0.88
CA THR A 257 24.80 4.16 0.14
C THR A 257 25.70 2.93 0.03
N ILE A 258 25.30 1.80 0.63
CA ILE A 258 26.05 0.53 0.62
C ILE A 258 25.29 -0.49 -0.21
N ARG A 259 26.01 -1.19 -1.11
CA ARG A 259 25.44 -2.16 -2.05
C ARG A 259 24.97 -3.47 -1.41
N ASN A 260 25.61 -3.90 -0.33
CA ASN A 260 25.31 -5.17 0.36
C ASN A 260 24.93 -4.90 1.83
N PRO A 261 23.74 -4.34 2.07
CA PRO A 261 23.24 -4.10 3.42
C PRO A 261 22.99 -5.42 4.17
N SER A 262 23.24 -5.46 5.50
CA SER A 262 23.12 -6.67 6.33
C SER A 262 22.47 -6.39 7.68
N PHE A 263 21.27 -6.91 7.93
CA PHE A 263 20.54 -6.65 9.18
C PHE A 263 20.97 -7.58 10.32
N THR A 264 20.85 -7.10 11.56
CA THR A 264 20.87 -7.97 12.74
C THR A 264 19.66 -7.69 13.61
N ILE A 265 19.20 -8.72 14.31
CA ILE A 265 18.04 -8.64 15.19
C ILE A 265 18.55 -8.56 16.62
N LYS A 266 18.20 -7.46 17.29
CA LYS A 266 18.54 -7.25 18.70
C LYS A 266 17.50 -7.84 19.62
N SER A 267 16.22 -7.68 19.30
CA SER A 267 15.13 -8.20 20.10
C SER A 267 13.89 -8.51 19.27
N VAL A 268 13.06 -9.43 19.78
CA VAL A 268 11.68 -9.67 19.32
C VAL A 268 10.77 -9.79 20.54
N ILE A 269 9.51 -9.37 20.40
CA ILE A 269 8.47 -9.60 21.42
C ILE A 269 7.52 -10.66 20.88
N LYS A 270 7.42 -11.81 21.58
CA LYS A 270 6.48 -12.88 21.22
C LYS A 270 5.04 -12.38 21.34
N ALA A 271 4.21 -12.72 20.36
CA ALA A 271 2.79 -12.38 20.31
C ALA A 271 1.94 -13.35 21.13
#